data_AF-A0A850B569-F1
#
_entry.id   AF-A0A850B569-F1
#
_cell.length_a   1.000
_cell.length_b   1.000
_cell.length_c   1.000
_cell.angle_alpha   90.00
_cell.angle_beta   90.00
_cell.angle_gamma   90.00
#
_symmetry.space_group_name_H-M   'P 1'
#
loop_
_entity.id
_entity.type
_entity.pdbx_description
1 polymer ?
#
loop_
_entity_poly.entity_id
_entity_poly.type
_entity_poly.pdbx_seq_one_letter_code
_entity_poly.pdbx_strand_id
1 'polypeptide(L)'
;MARLSNSTLRTVRFYEEEGILRPVKRTDGGHRLFDRGELDRLLFVSDLRTAGLSLDEIKEILELKKGAANAKDAAKEVRRILSARIQELHEKLAVLTRLRDEFAQTSEIIASCLVCQEPESFPDGCRDCAVISAHAHLPRSTRVVWAVGASQARAGGQEKINGELAKSPETSTSEE
;
A
#
# COMPACT_ATOMS: atom_id res chain seq x y z
N MET A 1 13.98 -18.74 -16.58
CA MET A 1 13.60 -17.43 -16.04
C MET A 1 12.15 -17.41 -15.55
N ALA A 2 11.12 -17.36 -16.42
CA ALA A 2 9.71 -17.26 -16.01
C ALA A 2 9.28 -18.25 -14.91
N ARG A 3 9.59 -19.55 -15.05
CA ARG A 3 9.32 -20.55 -14.00
C ARG A 3 10.07 -20.27 -12.68
N LEU A 4 11.31 -19.79 -12.75
CA LEU A 4 12.14 -19.52 -11.57
C LEU A 4 11.69 -18.26 -10.82
N SER A 5 11.08 -17.31 -11.54
CA SER A 5 10.53 -16.08 -10.95
C SER A 5 9.02 -16.14 -10.69
N ASN A 6 8.43 -17.33 -10.75
CA ASN A 6 6.97 -17.55 -10.67
C ASN A 6 6.17 -16.56 -11.54
N SER A 7 6.68 -16.23 -12.72
CA SER A 7 6.13 -15.23 -13.63
C SER A 7 5.69 -15.87 -14.94
N THR A 8 4.86 -15.17 -15.71
CA THR A 8 4.52 -15.62 -17.07
C THR A 8 5.57 -15.16 -18.09
N LEU A 9 5.65 -15.84 -19.24
CA LEU A 9 6.47 -15.37 -20.36
C LEU A 9 6.06 -13.96 -20.84
N ARG A 10 4.76 -13.63 -20.75
CA ARG A 10 4.26 -12.30 -21.07
C ARG A 10 4.82 -11.24 -20.13
N THR A 11 4.91 -11.54 -18.83
CA THR A 11 5.51 -10.66 -17.82
C THR A 11 6.98 -10.42 -18.09
N VAL A 12 7.75 -11.47 -18.43
CA VAL A 12 9.18 -11.33 -18.76
C VAL A 12 9.38 -10.46 -20.00
N ARG A 13 8.56 -10.66 -21.05
CA ARG A 13 8.61 -9.82 -22.27
C ARG A 13 8.23 -8.38 -21.98
N PHE A 14 7.17 -8.16 -21.19
CA PHE A 14 6.75 -6.82 -20.79
C PHE A 14 7.90 -6.08 -20.09
N TYR A 15 8.59 -6.71 -19.13
CA TYR A 15 9.72 -6.06 -18.47
C TYR A 15 10.96 -5.88 -19.36
N GLU A 16 11.15 -6.69 -20.39
CA GLU A 16 12.15 -6.45 -21.42
C GLU A 16 11.79 -5.21 -22.27
N GLU A 17 10.54 -5.11 -22.73
CA GLU A 17 10.03 -3.99 -23.52
C GLU A 17 10.11 -2.67 -22.75
N GLU A 18 9.83 -2.71 -21.45
CA GLU A 18 9.95 -1.58 -20.53
C GLU A 18 11.41 -1.26 -20.14
N GLY A 19 12.38 -1.99 -20.67
CA GLY A 19 13.82 -1.76 -20.47
C GLY A 19 14.35 -2.14 -19.09
N ILE A 20 13.51 -2.78 -18.27
CA ILE A 20 13.85 -3.25 -16.92
C ILE A 20 14.73 -4.48 -16.99
N LEU A 21 14.40 -5.42 -17.90
CA LEU A 21 15.24 -6.59 -18.17
C LEU A 21 15.99 -6.41 -19.49
N ARG A 22 17.20 -6.96 -19.56
CA ARG A 22 18.02 -6.94 -20.77
C ARG A 22 18.57 -8.34 -21.03
N PRO A 23 18.19 -9.00 -22.14
CA PRO A 23 18.76 -10.30 -22.48
C PRO A 23 20.26 -10.13 -22.74
N VAL A 24 21.06 -11.03 -22.17
CA VAL A 24 22.52 -11.02 -22.32
C VAL A 24 22.90 -11.39 -23.75
N LYS A 25 22.17 -12.34 -24.35
CA LYS A 25 22.35 -12.77 -25.74
C LYS A 25 21.03 -13.22 -26.34
N ARG A 26 21.00 -13.28 -27.67
CA ARG A 26 20.02 -14.07 -28.43
C ARG A 26 20.74 -15.27 -29.04
N THR A 27 20.10 -16.43 -29.04
CA THR A 27 20.61 -17.60 -29.78
C THR A 27 20.39 -17.43 -31.27
N ASP A 28 21.08 -18.23 -32.08
CA ASP A 28 20.91 -18.25 -33.55
C ASP A 28 19.47 -18.58 -33.98
N GLY A 29 18.73 -19.31 -33.14
CA GLY A 29 17.29 -19.59 -33.30
C GLY A 29 16.36 -18.49 -32.77
N GLY A 30 16.88 -17.32 -32.37
CA GLY A 30 16.08 -16.19 -31.90
C GLY A 30 15.59 -16.29 -30.44
N HIS A 31 16.07 -17.25 -29.65
CA HIS A 31 15.70 -17.37 -28.24
C HIS A 31 16.48 -16.38 -27.37
N ARG A 32 15.81 -15.79 -26.37
CA ARG A 32 16.41 -14.84 -25.43
C ARG A 32 17.10 -15.60 -24.30
N LEU A 33 18.36 -15.26 -24.05
CA LEU A 33 19.13 -15.78 -22.92
C LEU A 33 19.26 -14.69 -21.86
N PHE A 34 18.82 -15.01 -20.66
CA PHE A 34 18.97 -14.20 -19.47
C PHE A 34 19.90 -14.91 -18.51
N ASP A 35 20.77 -14.16 -17.85
CA ASP A 35 21.63 -14.70 -16.81
C ASP A 35 20.94 -14.66 -15.45
N ARG A 36 21.71 -14.96 -14.40
CA ARG A 36 21.23 -14.94 -13.03
C ARG A 36 20.98 -13.51 -12.51
N GLY A 37 21.76 -12.53 -12.96
CA GLY A 37 21.59 -11.14 -12.53
C GLY A 37 20.24 -10.56 -13.00
N GLU A 38 19.84 -10.91 -14.21
CA GLU A 38 18.52 -10.55 -14.74
C GLU A 38 17.38 -11.28 -14.01
N LEU A 39 17.62 -12.52 -13.53
CA LEU A 39 16.65 -13.24 -12.71
C LEU A 39 16.47 -12.55 -11.35
N ASP A 40 17.56 -12.18 -10.67
CA ASP A 40 17.52 -11.47 -9.39
C ASP A 40 16.82 -10.11 -9.54
N ARG A 41 17.10 -9.41 -10.66
CA ARG A 41 16.42 -8.16 -11.02
C ARG A 41 14.91 -8.35 -11.20
N LEU A 42 14.49 -9.41 -11.89
CA LEU A 42 13.07 -9.71 -12.09
C LEU A 42 12.37 -10.03 -10.76
N LEU A 43 12.98 -10.83 -9.90
CA LEU A 43 12.46 -11.13 -8.56
C LEU A 43 12.28 -9.86 -7.74
N PHE A 44 13.31 -9.01 -7.70
CA PHE A 44 13.26 -7.76 -6.97
C PHE A 44 12.17 -6.80 -7.49
N VAL A 45 12.04 -6.66 -8.82
CA VAL A 45 10.97 -5.85 -9.43
C VAL A 45 9.58 -6.40 -9.08
N SER A 46 9.44 -7.73 -9.06
CA SER A 46 8.18 -8.39 -8.67
C SER A 46 7.80 -8.10 -7.22
N ASP A 47 8.78 -8.13 -6.31
CA ASP A 47 8.56 -7.80 -4.89
C ASP A 47 8.13 -6.34 -4.72
N LEU A 48 8.79 -5.41 -5.42
CA LEU A 48 8.43 -3.99 -5.39
C LEU A 48 7.02 -3.71 -5.96
N ARG A 49 6.64 -4.40 -7.04
CA ARG A 49 5.27 -4.32 -7.57
C ARG A 49 4.24 -4.85 -6.59
N THR A 50 4.55 -5.94 -5.89
CA THR A 50 3.69 -6.51 -4.85
C THR A 50 3.55 -5.57 -3.65
N ALA A 51 4.61 -4.84 -3.31
CA ALA A 51 4.59 -3.78 -2.30
C ALA A 51 3.83 -2.50 -2.75
N GLY A 52 3.33 -2.46 -3.98
CA GLY A 52 2.50 -1.38 -4.51
C GLY A 52 3.27 -0.23 -5.15
N LEU A 53 4.55 -0.40 -5.48
CA LEU A 53 5.30 0.61 -6.23
C LEU A 53 4.87 0.64 -7.71
N SER A 54 4.83 1.84 -8.28
CA SER A 54 4.63 2.03 -9.71
C SER A 54 5.86 1.59 -10.51
N LEU A 55 5.67 1.33 -11.80
CA LEU A 55 6.77 0.92 -12.66
C LEU A 55 7.83 2.03 -12.82
N ASP A 56 7.38 3.29 -12.82
CA ASP A 56 8.25 4.45 -12.96
C ASP A 56 9.15 4.62 -11.72
N GLU A 57 8.59 4.47 -10.52
CA GLU A 57 9.38 4.47 -9.27
C GLU A 57 10.42 3.35 -9.25
N ILE A 58 10.07 2.17 -9.76
CA ILE A 58 11.00 1.05 -9.86
C ILE A 58 12.12 1.36 -10.86
N LYS A 59 11.80 1.96 -12.01
CA LYS A 59 12.82 2.39 -12.99
C LYS A 59 13.75 3.44 -12.39
N GLU A 60 13.22 4.43 -11.66
CA GLU A 60 14.05 5.42 -10.96
C GLU A 60 15.08 4.73 -10.06
N ILE A 61 14.64 3.80 -9.19
CA ILE A 61 15.53 3.05 -8.28
C ILE A 61 16.62 2.29 -9.05
N LEU A 62 16.26 1.65 -10.17
CA LEU A 62 17.18 0.84 -10.96
C LEU A 62 18.20 1.68 -11.75
N GLU A 63 17.88 2.94 -12.04
CA GLU A 63 18.68 3.82 -12.89
C GLU A 63 19.57 4.80 -12.11
N LEU A 64 19.44 4.85 -10.77
CA LEU A 64 20.20 5.75 -9.88
C LEU A 64 21.71 5.71 -10.09
N LYS A 65 22.27 4.57 -10.51
CA LYS A 65 23.71 4.43 -10.76
C LYS A 65 24.17 5.20 -12.01
N LYS A 66 23.33 5.40 -13.02
CA LYS A 66 23.74 5.89 -14.34
C LYS A 66 23.98 7.40 -14.40
N GLY A 67 23.40 8.17 -13.49
CA GLY A 67 23.51 9.64 -13.48
C GLY A 67 24.61 10.22 -12.56
N ALA A 68 25.33 9.39 -11.82
CA ALA A 68 26.23 9.86 -10.76
C ALA A 68 27.66 10.10 -11.26
N ALA A 69 28.26 11.24 -10.88
CA ALA A 69 29.63 11.61 -11.22
C ALA A 69 30.69 10.68 -10.60
N ASN A 70 30.38 10.07 -9.45
CA ASN A 70 31.23 9.09 -8.79
C ASN A 70 30.40 8.11 -7.93
N ALA A 71 31.02 7.00 -7.52
CA ALA A 71 30.36 5.95 -6.76
C ALA A 71 29.83 6.41 -5.39
N LYS A 72 30.48 7.40 -4.76
CA LYS A 72 30.08 7.90 -3.43
C LYS A 72 28.80 8.71 -3.52
N ASP A 73 28.68 9.57 -4.53
CA ASP A 73 27.48 10.37 -4.74
C ASP A 73 26.31 9.49 -5.22
N ALA A 74 26.58 8.49 -6.06
CA ALA A 74 25.60 7.46 -6.41
C ALA A 74 25.06 6.75 -5.15
N ALA A 75 25.96 6.32 -4.26
CA ALA A 75 25.58 5.61 -3.04
C ALA A 75 24.76 6.49 -2.07
N LYS A 76 25.11 7.78 -1.95
CA LYS A 76 24.34 8.72 -1.13
C LYS A 76 22.92 8.90 -1.66
N GLU A 77 22.77 9.06 -2.98
CA GLU A 77 21.46 9.29 -3.58
C GLU A 77 20.58 8.04 -3.52
N VAL A 78 21.17 6.86 -3.80
CA VAL A 78 20.51 5.57 -3.58
C VAL A 78 20.06 5.42 -2.13
N ARG A 79 20.93 5.73 -1.16
CA ARG A 79 20.56 5.64 0.26
C ARG A 79 19.41 6.58 0.59
N ARG A 80 19.44 7.83 0.12
CA ARG A 80 18.39 8.83 0.36
C ARG A 80 17.03 8.34 -0.12
N ILE A 81 16.97 7.84 -1.35
CA ILE A 81 15.73 7.33 -1.95
C ILE A 81 15.24 6.09 -1.22
N LEU A 82 16.12 5.11 -0.96
CA LEU A 82 15.74 3.90 -0.23
C LEU A 82 15.24 4.22 1.19
N SER A 83 15.87 5.16 1.89
CA SER A 83 15.41 5.58 3.22
C SER A 83 14.01 6.22 3.18
N ALA A 84 13.73 7.07 2.19
CA ALA A 84 12.38 7.64 2.02
C ALA A 84 11.34 6.53 1.75
N ARG A 85 11.66 5.56 0.88
CA ARG A 85 10.75 4.44 0.58
C ARG A 85 10.55 3.51 1.76
N ILE A 86 11.58 3.25 2.56
CA ILE A 86 11.45 2.50 3.82
C ILE A 86 10.47 3.19 4.76
N GLN A 87 10.55 4.51 4.88
CA GLN A 87 9.64 5.28 5.72
C GLN A 87 8.18 5.20 5.22
N GLU A 88 7.94 5.36 3.92
CA GLU A 88 6.62 5.19 3.32
C GLU A 88 6.05 3.77 3.54
N LEU A 89 6.90 2.74 3.44
CA LEU A 89 6.50 1.36 3.71
C LEU A 89 6.13 1.16 5.18
N HIS A 90 6.87 1.75 6.11
CA HIS A 90 6.54 1.70 7.55
C HIS A 90 5.18 2.35 7.84
N GLU A 91 4.89 3.49 7.23
CA GLU A 91 3.60 4.18 7.39
C GLU A 91 2.44 3.33 6.84
N LYS A 92 2.62 2.73 5.65
CA LYS A 92 1.64 1.79 5.08
C LYS A 92 1.44 0.56 5.98
N LEU A 93 2.53 -0.03 6.49
CA LEU A 93 2.46 -1.19 7.39
C LEU A 93 1.73 -0.85 8.70
N ALA A 94 1.93 0.35 9.25
CA ALA A 94 1.21 0.79 10.44
C ALA A 94 -0.30 0.86 10.19
N VAL A 95 -0.72 1.42 9.04
CA VAL A 95 -2.14 1.46 8.64
C VAL A 95 -2.70 0.06 8.42
N LEU A 96 -2.00 -0.80 7.68
CA LEU A 96 -2.45 -2.16 7.39
C LEU A 96 -2.55 -3.02 8.66
N THR A 97 -1.60 -2.87 9.58
CA THR A 97 -1.62 -3.55 10.89
C THR A 97 -2.82 -3.10 11.71
N ARG A 98 -3.06 -1.79 11.80
CA ARG A 98 -4.25 -1.25 12.48
C ARG A 98 -5.55 -1.77 11.87
N LEU A 99 -5.65 -1.80 10.53
CA LEU A 99 -6.84 -2.32 9.84
C LEU A 99 -7.03 -3.82 10.07
N ARG A 100 -5.95 -4.61 10.03
CA ARG A 100 -6.00 -6.05 10.35
C ARG A 100 -6.57 -6.27 11.75
N ASP A 101 -6.07 -5.55 12.73
CA ASP A 101 -6.50 -5.70 14.13
C ASP A 101 -7.95 -5.24 14.30
N GLU A 102 -8.33 -4.14 13.64
CA GLU A 102 -9.71 -3.63 13.62
C GLU A 102 -10.69 -4.63 12.99
N PHE A 103 -10.30 -5.26 11.87
CA PHE A 103 -11.11 -6.28 11.20
C PHE A 103 -11.22 -7.56 12.02
N ALA A 104 -10.16 -7.99 12.70
CA ALA A 104 -10.20 -9.14 13.59
C ALA A 104 -11.23 -8.92 14.72
N GLN A 105 -11.16 -7.76 15.40
CA GLN A 105 -12.12 -7.40 16.45
C GLN A 105 -13.56 -7.31 15.91
N THR A 106 -13.73 -6.71 14.72
CA THR A 106 -15.05 -6.62 14.08
C THR A 106 -15.62 -7.99 13.78
N SER A 107 -14.79 -8.91 13.28
CA SER A 107 -15.19 -10.28 12.98
C SER A 107 -15.63 -11.03 14.23
N GLU A 108 -14.95 -10.84 15.36
CA GLU A 108 -15.34 -11.44 16.65
C GLU A 108 -16.71 -10.94 17.11
N ILE A 109 -16.94 -9.63 17.04
CA ILE A 109 -18.24 -9.03 17.41
C ILE A 109 -19.36 -9.56 16.51
N ILE A 110 -19.14 -9.58 15.19
CA ILE A 110 -20.14 -10.08 14.23
C ILE A 110 -20.43 -11.56 14.49
N ALA A 111 -19.42 -12.37 14.82
CA ALA A 111 -19.63 -13.77 15.16
C ALA A 111 -20.60 -13.94 16.35
N SER A 112 -20.51 -13.08 17.36
CA SER A 112 -21.47 -13.06 18.47
C SER A 112 -22.87 -12.59 18.04
N CYS A 113 -22.99 -11.69 17.07
CA CYS A 113 -24.27 -11.26 16.51
C CYS A 113 -25.00 -12.38 15.75
N LEU A 114 -24.29 -13.36 15.18
CA LEU A 114 -24.90 -14.47 14.41
C LEU A 114 -25.79 -15.38 15.25
N VAL A 115 -25.65 -15.36 16.58
CA VAL A 115 -26.45 -16.17 17.53
C VAL A 115 -27.52 -15.31 18.24
N CYS A 116 -27.70 -14.06 17.82
CA CYS A 116 -28.72 -13.16 18.37
C CYS A 116 -30.12 -13.65 17.96
N GLN A 117 -31.05 -13.67 18.90
CA GLN A 117 -32.41 -14.19 18.70
C GLN A 117 -33.43 -13.12 18.28
N GLU A 118 -33.02 -11.85 18.15
CA GLU A 118 -33.90 -10.73 17.76
C GLU A 118 -33.42 -10.02 16.47
N PRO A 119 -33.46 -10.69 15.30
CA PRO A 119 -32.96 -10.13 14.04
C PRO A 119 -33.90 -9.10 13.37
N GLU A 120 -35.19 -9.07 13.73
CA GLU A 120 -36.21 -8.24 13.05
C GLU A 120 -36.10 -6.74 13.32
N SER A 121 -35.29 -6.34 14.30
CA SER A 121 -35.13 -4.95 14.72
C SER A 121 -33.86 -4.29 14.15
N PHE A 122 -33.15 -4.93 13.22
CA PHE A 122 -31.97 -4.32 12.59
C PHE A 122 -32.35 -3.09 11.72
N PRO A 123 -31.63 -1.95 11.82
CA PRO A 123 -30.45 -1.69 12.66
C PRO A 123 -30.77 -1.10 14.04
N ASP A 124 -32.01 -0.67 14.29
CA ASP A 124 -32.35 0.13 15.48
C ASP A 124 -32.28 -0.65 16.80
N GLY A 125 -32.71 -1.92 16.84
CA GLY A 125 -32.59 -2.80 17.99
C GLY A 125 -31.16 -3.27 18.26
N CYS A 126 -30.27 -3.19 17.27
CA CYS A 126 -28.86 -3.50 17.48
C CYS A 126 -28.12 -2.43 18.29
N ARG A 127 -28.67 -1.20 18.40
CA ARG A 127 -28.01 -0.08 19.10
C ARG A 127 -27.77 -0.37 20.58
N ASP A 128 -28.69 -1.10 21.21
CA ASP A 128 -28.68 -1.42 22.64
C ASP A 128 -28.71 -2.93 22.91
N CYS A 129 -28.37 -3.76 21.91
CA CYS A 129 -28.40 -5.21 22.08
C CYS A 129 -27.26 -5.71 22.98
N ALA A 130 -27.51 -6.83 23.69
CA ALA A 130 -26.58 -7.38 24.69
C ALA A 130 -25.16 -7.62 24.15
N VAL A 131 -25.04 -8.04 22.87
CA VAL A 131 -23.76 -8.26 22.21
C VAL A 131 -23.00 -6.94 22.08
N ILE A 132 -23.63 -5.92 21.52
CA ILE A 132 -23.02 -4.61 21.28
C ILE A 132 -22.70 -3.90 22.60
N SER A 133 -23.61 -3.96 23.57
CA SER A 133 -23.41 -3.36 24.90
C SER A 133 -22.32 -4.07 25.72
N ALA A 134 -22.01 -5.34 25.43
CA ALA A 134 -20.95 -6.08 26.12
C ALA A 134 -19.54 -5.60 25.74
N HIS A 135 -19.38 -4.92 24.60
CA HIS A 135 -18.09 -4.41 24.16
C HIS A 135 -17.91 -2.95 24.57
N ALA A 136 -17.00 -2.70 25.52
CA ALA A 136 -16.68 -1.35 26.00
C ALA A 136 -16.19 -0.39 24.89
N HIS A 137 -15.53 -0.94 23.86
CA HIS A 137 -15.05 -0.19 22.71
C HIS A 137 -15.43 -0.92 21.42
N LEU A 138 -16.21 -0.26 20.58
CA LEU A 138 -16.55 -0.76 19.25
C LEU A 138 -15.53 -0.28 18.22
N PRO A 139 -14.95 -1.21 17.42
CA PRO A 139 -14.12 -0.87 16.27
C PRO A 139 -14.81 0.18 15.37
N ARG A 140 -14.02 1.06 14.74
CA ARG A 140 -14.56 2.12 13.88
C ARG A 140 -15.33 1.51 12.71
N SER A 141 -14.83 0.45 12.10
CA SER A 141 -15.50 -0.40 11.11
C SER A 141 -16.90 -0.84 11.56
N THR A 142 -17.04 -1.35 12.78
CA THR A 142 -18.35 -1.78 13.32
C THR A 142 -19.32 -0.60 13.39
N ARG A 143 -18.88 0.54 13.93
CA ARG A 143 -19.71 1.75 14.06
C ARG A 143 -20.11 2.34 12.72
N VAL A 144 -19.21 2.36 11.75
CA VAL A 144 -19.44 2.99 10.43
C VAL A 144 -20.29 2.08 9.53
N VAL A 145 -19.97 0.79 9.44
CA VAL A 145 -20.64 -0.13 8.51
C VAL A 145 -22.03 -0.50 9.01
N TRP A 146 -22.19 -0.69 10.32
CA TRP A 146 -23.43 -1.20 10.90
C TRP A 146 -24.25 -0.12 11.62
N ALA A 147 -23.77 1.14 11.64
CA ALA A 147 -24.42 2.29 12.28
C ALA A 147 -24.78 2.08 13.76
N VAL A 148 -24.07 1.19 14.45
CA VAL A 148 -24.34 0.83 15.84
C VAL A 148 -23.53 1.71 16.81
N GLY A 149 -24.13 2.12 17.93
CA GLY A 149 -23.43 2.84 19.01
C GLY A 149 -23.34 4.36 18.85
N ALA A 150 -24.15 4.98 17.99
CA ALA A 150 -24.19 6.44 17.83
C ALA A 150 -24.88 7.21 18.99
N SER A 151 -25.10 6.59 20.16
CA SER A 151 -25.85 7.20 21.27
C SER A 151 -24.99 7.97 22.30
N GLN A 152 -23.66 7.97 22.23
CA GLN A 152 -22.81 8.66 23.23
C GLN A 152 -22.17 9.99 22.79
N ALA A 153 -22.41 10.50 21.58
CA ALA A 153 -21.78 11.73 21.07
C ALA A 153 -22.68 12.99 21.11
N ARG A 154 -23.71 13.04 21.98
CA ARG A 154 -24.53 14.25 22.21
C ARG A 154 -24.43 14.80 23.64
N ALA A 155 -23.25 14.75 24.24
CA ALA A 155 -22.98 15.49 25.48
C ALA A 155 -21.53 16.01 25.48
N GLY A 156 -21.29 17.14 24.82
CA GLY A 156 -20.11 17.98 25.03
C GLY A 156 -19.04 17.94 23.93
N GLY A 157 -18.89 19.06 23.20
CA GLY A 157 -17.67 19.38 22.47
C GLY A 157 -17.83 19.55 20.95
N GLN A 158 -18.32 20.72 20.52
CA GLN A 158 -18.06 21.22 19.16
C GLN A 158 -16.57 21.58 19.05
N GLU A 159 -15.72 20.62 18.68
CA GLU A 159 -14.39 20.93 18.16
C GLU A 159 -14.50 21.22 16.67
N LYS A 160 -14.28 22.49 16.34
CA LYS A 160 -14.16 23.00 14.98
C LYS A 160 -12.98 22.32 14.29
N ILE A 161 -13.27 21.39 13.38
CA ILE A 161 -12.34 20.98 12.33
C ILE A 161 -12.16 22.16 11.37
N ASN A 162 -11.27 23.09 11.71
CA ASN A 162 -10.78 24.09 10.78
C ASN A 162 -9.90 23.38 9.75
N GLY A 163 -10.41 23.27 8.52
CA GLY A 163 -9.63 22.91 7.35
C GLY A 163 -8.72 24.08 6.97
N GLU A 164 -7.43 23.95 7.29
CA GLU A 164 -6.40 24.83 6.74
C GLU A 164 -6.04 24.29 5.33
N LEU A 165 -6.72 24.82 4.30
CA LEU A 165 -6.25 24.73 2.92
C LEU A 165 -4.97 25.56 2.81
N ALA A 166 -3.81 24.91 2.88
CA ALA A 166 -2.55 25.50 2.48
C ALA A 166 -2.58 25.79 0.97
N LYS A 167 -2.77 27.07 0.62
CA LYS A 167 -2.51 27.62 -0.71
C LYS A 167 -1.06 27.34 -1.11
N SER A 168 -0.87 26.68 -2.25
CA SER A 168 0.39 26.71 -3.01
C SER A 168 0.67 28.15 -3.47
N PRO A 169 1.92 28.65 -3.40
CA PRO A 169 2.25 29.93 -3.98
C PRO A 169 2.48 29.78 -5.49
N GLU A 170 1.91 30.76 -6.19
CA GLU A 170 1.93 30.95 -7.64
C GLU A 170 3.35 31.12 -8.19
N THR A 171 3.57 30.56 -9.36
CA THR A 171 4.70 30.78 -10.25
C THR A 171 4.67 32.19 -10.84
N SER A 172 5.61 33.07 -10.45
CA SER A 172 6.08 34.19 -11.30
C SER A 172 7.27 33.66 -12.12
N THR A 173 7.17 33.38 -13.42
CA THR A 173 7.23 34.38 -14.51
C THR A 173 7.91 35.69 -14.12
N SER A 174 9.22 35.76 -14.38
CA SER A 174 9.94 36.99 -14.63
C SER A 174 10.78 36.75 -15.87
N GLU A 175 10.25 37.24 -16.99
CA GLU A 175 10.99 37.68 -18.16
C GLU A 175 11.92 38.83 -17.74
N GLU A 176 13.22 38.68 -17.98
CA GLU A 176 14.15 39.67 -18.57
C GLU A 176 15.54 39.05 -18.72
#